data_AF-A0A851GSI0-F1
#
_entry.id   AF-A0A851GSI0-F1
#
_cell.length_a   1.000
_cell.length_b   1.000
_cell.length_c   1.000
_cell.angle_alpha   90.00
_cell.angle_beta   90.00
_cell.angle_gamma   90.00
#
_symmetry.space_group_name_H-M   'P 1'
#
loop_
_entity.id
_entity.type
_entity.pdbx_description
1 polymer ?
#
loop_
_entity_poly.entity_id
_entity_poly.type
_entity_poly.pdbx_seq_one_letter_code
_entity_poly.pdbx_strand_id
1 'polypeptide(L)'
;MRQLLFILLNLLIYNTGSSQSIKIPYGKSAVMIDGKFNPAEWDDAIKVKLSDSLMLHFKQDHHYIYWCLQGMFQKPALRGVDFYITNNSTMINLHASAQLGERTFTNMSYGGWIWWNNDSWVATVSRPVTASSFLADEAKEFQLHKSRFSNRSIRLMLSIAAPDILPAYPSDATTTSSLKWLLLDL
;
A
#
# COMPACT_ATOMS: atom_id res chain seq x y z
N MET A 1 -21.28 -27.69 -54.76
CA MET A 1 -21.70 -27.08 -53.49
C MET A 1 -20.48 -26.85 -52.62
N ARG A 2 -20.03 -25.60 -52.47
CA ARG A 2 -18.96 -25.22 -51.52
C ARG A 2 -19.63 -24.46 -50.38
N GLN A 3 -19.70 -25.05 -49.19
CA GLN A 3 -20.15 -24.35 -47.99
C GLN A 3 -18.98 -23.51 -47.46
N LEU A 4 -19.17 -22.18 -47.45
CA LEU A 4 -18.31 -21.23 -46.76
C LEU A 4 -18.66 -21.26 -45.27
N LEU A 5 -17.70 -21.69 -44.45
CA LEU A 5 -17.79 -21.66 -42.99
C LEU A 5 -17.38 -20.25 -42.52
N PHE A 6 -18.35 -19.46 -42.05
CA PHE A 6 -18.09 -18.18 -41.38
C PHE A 6 -17.65 -18.45 -39.94
N ILE A 7 -16.37 -18.21 -39.64
CA ILE A 7 -15.86 -18.18 -38.27
C ILE A 7 -16.18 -16.80 -37.68
N LEU A 8 -17.18 -16.74 -36.80
CA LEU A 8 -17.46 -15.59 -35.95
C LEU A 8 -16.39 -15.51 -34.86
N LEU A 9 -15.39 -14.65 -35.06
CA LEU A 9 -14.39 -14.31 -34.06
C LEU A 9 -15.02 -13.37 -33.03
N ASN A 10 -15.46 -13.92 -31.89
CA ASN A 10 -15.86 -13.10 -30.74
C ASN A 10 -14.61 -12.47 -30.13
N LEU A 11 -14.35 -11.21 -30.48
CA LEU A 11 -13.38 -10.36 -29.78
C LEU A 11 -13.93 -10.06 -28.38
N LEU A 12 -13.48 -10.84 -27.40
CA LEU A 12 -13.57 -10.48 -25.99
C LEU A 12 -12.71 -9.23 -25.77
N ILE A 13 -13.36 -8.07 -25.73
CA ILE A 13 -12.75 -6.85 -25.21
C ILE A 13 -12.62 -7.07 -23.71
N TYR A 14 -11.45 -7.56 -23.29
CA TYR A 14 -11.08 -7.49 -21.88
C TYR A 14 -11.03 -6.01 -21.53
N ASN A 15 -11.94 -5.57 -20.66
CA ASN A 15 -11.76 -4.31 -19.93
C ASN A 15 -10.41 -4.44 -19.23
N THR A 16 -9.38 -3.84 -19.82
CA THR A 16 -8.13 -3.59 -19.12
C THR A 16 -8.53 -2.69 -17.97
N GLY A 17 -8.63 -3.27 -16.77
CA GLY A 17 -9.00 -2.54 -15.58
C GLY A 17 -7.98 -1.42 -15.40
N SER A 18 -8.36 -0.21 -15.81
CA SER A 18 -7.51 0.95 -15.72
C SER A 18 -7.31 1.22 -14.25
N SER A 19 -6.10 0.91 -13.76
CA SER A 19 -5.66 1.32 -12.43
C SER A 19 -5.79 2.84 -12.34
N GLN A 20 -6.50 3.32 -11.32
CA GLN A 20 -6.63 4.74 -11.06
C GLN A 20 -5.23 5.32 -10.80
N SER A 21 -4.79 6.23 -11.68
CA SER A 21 -3.54 6.98 -11.47
C SER A 21 -3.78 8.12 -10.49
N ILE A 22 -2.90 8.24 -9.51
CA ILE A 22 -2.96 9.24 -8.45
C ILE A 22 -1.63 10.00 -8.48
N LYS A 23 -1.69 11.28 -8.83
CA LYS A 23 -0.52 12.16 -8.71
C LYS A 23 -0.27 12.51 -7.25
N ILE A 24 0.90 12.16 -6.74
CA ILE A 24 1.27 12.40 -5.35
C ILE A 24 1.81 13.83 -5.21
N PRO A 25 1.24 14.67 -4.35
CA PRO A 25 1.69 16.06 -4.20
C PRO A 25 3.01 16.14 -3.44
N TYR A 26 3.80 17.17 -3.74
CA TYR A 26 4.92 17.55 -2.89
C TYR A 26 4.39 18.16 -1.58
N GLY A 27 4.87 17.62 -0.47
CA GLY A 27 4.64 18.11 0.87
C GLY A 27 5.35 19.42 1.15
N LYS A 28 4.75 20.23 2.02
CA LYS A 28 5.28 21.48 2.57
C LYS A 28 5.92 21.27 3.93
N SER A 29 5.41 20.31 4.70
CA SER A 29 5.89 19.95 6.04
C SER A 29 6.59 18.60 6.05
N ALA A 30 7.59 18.46 6.91
CA ALA A 30 8.18 17.18 7.26
C ALA A 30 7.15 16.30 7.97
N VAL A 31 7.26 14.99 7.79
CA VAL A 31 6.41 13.98 8.44
C VAL A 31 7.24 13.28 9.50
N MET A 32 6.71 13.16 10.72
CA MET A 32 7.34 12.35 11.76
C MET A 32 6.68 10.97 11.81
N ILE A 33 7.45 9.89 11.69
CA ILE A 33 6.92 8.52 11.75
C ILE A 33 6.80 8.09 13.21
N ASP A 34 5.80 8.61 13.92
CA ASP A 34 5.59 8.38 15.36
C ASP A 34 4.24 7.74 15.71
N GLY A 35 3.37 7.53 14.71
CA GLY A 35 2.06 6.90 14.88
C GLY A 35 0.94 7.85 15.28
N LYS A 36 1.17 9.17 15.18
CA LYS A 36 0.17 10.20 15.46
C LYS A 36 -0.24 10.91 14.19
N PHE A 37 -1.54 11.08 14.00
CA PHE A 37 -2.01 11.84 12.86
C PHE A 37 -1.99 13.34 13.20
N ASN A 38 -0.97 14.05 12.73
CA ASN A 38 -0.90 15.51 12.86
C ASN A 38 -1.42 16.21 11.59
N PRO A 39 -2.53 16.97 11.64
CA PRO A 39 -3.02 17.70 10.48
C PRO A 39 -2.00 18.64 9.86
N ALA A 40 -1.10 19.25 10.63
CA ALA A 40 -0.06 20.14 10.11
C ALA A 40 0.99 19.41 9.24
N GLU A 41 1.07 18.08 9.36
CA GLU A 41 1.98 17.22 8.59
C GLU A 41 1.30 16.64 7.34
N TRP A 42 -0.04 16.52 7.35
CA TRP A 42 -0.80 15.75 6.37
C TRP A 42 -1.92 16.53 5.64
N ASP A 43 -2.12 17.83 5.92
CA ASP A 43 -3.20 18.64 5.30
C ASP A 43 -3.05 18.80 3.78
N ASP A 44 -1.81 18.80 3.31
CA ASP A 44 -1.39 18.91 1.91
C ASP A 44 -1.30 17.57 1.17
N ALA A 45 -1.55 16.46 1.86
CA ALA A 45 -1.54 15.13 1.27
C ALA A 45 -2.78 14.88 0.40
N ILE A 46 -2.62 14.10 -0.66
CA ILE A 46 -3.77 13.55 -1.38
C ILE A 46 -4.41 12.43 -0.55
N LYS A 47 -5.74 12.41 -0.53
CA LYS A 47 -6.53 11.52 0.33
C LYS A 47 -7.29 10.52 -0.51
N VAL A 48 -7.17 9.25 -0.16
CA VAL A 48 -7.91 8.13 -0.74
C VAL A 48 -8.80 7.56 0.33
N LYS A 49 -10.12 7.72 0.15
CA LYS A 49 -11.11 7.16 1.06
C LYS A 49 -11.18 5.64 0.84
N LEU A 50 -10.87 4.86 1.88
CA LEU A 50 -10.95 3.41 1.84
C LEU A 50 -12.32 2.92 2.36
N SER A 51 -12.82 3.57 3.41
CA SER A 51 -14.15 3.35 4.00
C SER A 51 -14.63 4.64 4.68
N ASP A 52 -15.76 4.60 5.37
CA ASP A 52 -16.23 5.75 6.16
C ASP A 52 -15.34 6.07 7.37
N SER A 53 -14.57 5.09 7.85
CA SER A 53 -13.68 5.24 9.00
C SER A 53 -12.19 5.25 8.64
N LEU A 54 -11.81 4.88 7.41
CA LEU A 54 -10.41 4.78 7.00
C LEU A 54 -10.08 5.68 5.81
N MET A 55 -8.97 6.40 5.96
CA MET A 55 -8.42 7.29 4.94
C MET A 55 -6.93 6.98 4.76
N LEU A 56 -6.50 6.85 3.50
CA LEU A 56 -5.09 6.75 3.16
C LEU A 56 -4.61 8.10 2.63
N HIS A 57 -3.57 8.64 3.23
CA HIS A 57 -2.96 9.92 2.84
C HIS A 57 -1.65 9.64 2.14
N PHE A 58 -1.35 10.36 1.06
CA PHE A 58 -0.06 10.30 0.38
C PHE A 58 0.51 11.70 0.14
N LYS A 59 1.82 11.83 0.34
CA LYS A 59 2.61 12.98 -0.06
C LYS A 59 4.04 12.53 -0.33
N GLN A 60 4.85 13.42 -0.87
CA GLN A 60 6.26 13.14 -1.13
C GLN A 60 7.10 14.38 -0.93
N ASP A 61 8.41 14.21 -0.81
CA ASP A 61 9.38 15.29 -0.96
C ASP A 61 10.40 14.91 -2.05
N HIS A 62 11.59 15.49 -2.07
CA HIS A 62 12.61 15.13 -3.06
C HIS A 62 13.20 13.72 -2.89
N HIS A 63 13.16 13.15 -1.69
CA HIS A 63 13.85 11.93 -1.32
C HIS A 63 12.91 10.78 -0.96
N TYR A 64 11.71 11.09 -0.46
CA TYR A 64 10.81 10.12 0.15
C TYR A 64 9.40 10.22 -0.40
N ILE A 65 8.71 9.09 -0.33
CA ILE A 65 7.25 8.97 -0.42
C ILE A 65 6.76 8.68 0.99
N TYR A 66 5.72 9.37 1.40
CA TYR A 66 5.07 9.20 2.68
C TYR A 66 3.65 8.73 2.48
N TRP A 67 3.20 7.82 3.32
CA TRP A 67 1.78 7.52 3.43
C TRP A 67 1.35 7.24 4.85
N CYS A 68 0.10 7.55 5.13
CA CYS A 68 -0.51 7.39 6.44
C CYS A 68 -1.89 6.77 6.30
N LEU A 69 -2.10 5.66 7.00
CA LEU A 69 -3.43 5.11 7.23
C LEU A 69 -4.03 5.76 8.48
N GLN A 70 -4.94 6.71 8.27
CA GLN A 70 -5.69 7.40 9.32
C GLN A 70 -7.01 6.65 9.61
N GLY A 71 -7.44 6.68 10.87
CA GLY A 71 -8.76 6.18 11.26
C GLY A 71 -8.72 4.86 12.02
N MET A 72 -7.54 4.48 12.53
CA MET A 72 -7.31 3.21 13.23
C MET A 72 -7.80 3.21 14.69
N PHE A 73 -8.59 4.21 15.08
CA PHE A 73 -8.99 4.47 16.47
C PHE A 73 -10.01 3.48 17.03
N GLN A 74 -10.61 2.60 16.21
CA GLN A 74 -11.65 1.69 16.66
C GLN A 74 -11.07 0.30 16.97
N LYS A 75 -11.34 -0.17 18.20
CA LYS A 75 -10.97 -1.51 18.67
C LYS A 75 -11.63 -2.58 17.76
N PRO A 76 -10.96 -3.72 17.50
CA PRO A 76 -9.66 -4.12 18.03
C PRO A 76 -8.49 -3.42 17.33
N ALA A 77 -7.43 -3.13 18.09
CA ALA A 77 -6.20 -2.54 17.57
C ALA A 77 -5.71 -3.33 16.34
N LEU A 78 -5.45 -2.61 15.24
CA LEU A 78 -4.92 -3.21 14.02
C LEU A 78 -3.61 -3.93 14.34
N ARG A 79 -3.60 -5.24 14.09
CA ARG A 79 -2.45 -6.10 14.42
C ARG A 79 -1.30 -5.91 13.45
N GLY A 80 -1.60 -5.61 12.19
CA GLY A 80 -0.59 -5.38 11.18
C GLY A 80 -1.19 -4.84 9.89
N VAL A 81 -0.35 -4.14 9.15
CA VAL A 81 -0.66 -3.59 7.83
C VAL A 81 0.41 -4.04 6.87
N ASP A 82 -0.03 -4.53 5.71
CA ASP A 82 0.84 -4.94 4.61
C ASP A 82 0.65 -3.99 3.42
N PHE A 83 1.74 -3.41 2.95
CA PHE A 83 1.79 -2.70 1.68
C PHE A 83 2.56 -3.51 0.66
N TYR A 84 1.90 -3.84 -0.44
CA TYR A 84 2.49 -4.46 -1.60
C TYR A 84 2.86 -3.38 -2.60
N ILE A 85 4.11 -3.34 -3.03
CA ILE A 85 4.66 -2.26 -3.84
C ILE A 85 5.41 -2.84 -5.03
N THR A 86 5.24 -2.26 -6.21
CA THR A 86 6.05 -2.62 -7.37
C THR A 86 6.30 -1.45 -8.30
N ASN A 87 7.44 -1.46 -8.99
CA ASN A 87 7.76 -0.58 -10.10
C ASN A 87 7.69 -1.31 -11.47
N ASN A 88 7.00 -2.46 -11.53
CA ASN A 88 6.97 -3.45 -12.63
C ASN A 88 8.21 -4.35 -12.75
N SER A 89 9.36 -3.98 -12.18
CA SER A 89 10.58 -4.81 -12.21
C SER A 89 10.72 -5.67 -10.96
N THR A 90 10.37 -5.10 -9.81
CA THR A 90 10.44 -5.79 -8.51
C THR A 90 9.13 -5.59 -7.79
N MET A 91 8.63 -6.64 -7.14
CA MET A 91 7.44 -6.61 -6.31
C MET A 91 7.84 -7.02 -4.89
N ILE A 92 7.51 -6.18 -3.92
CA ILE A 92 7.84 -6.37 -2.51
C ILE A 92 6.58 -6.25 -1.66
N ASN A 93 6.63 -6.82 -0.47
CA ASN A 93 5.64 -6.64 0.58
C ASN A 93 6.35 -6.10 1.82
N LEU A 94 5.94 -4.89 2.22
CA LEU A 94 6.34 -4.24 3.46
C LEU A 94 5.27 -4.50 4.52
N HIS A 95 5.67 -5.04 5.66
CA HIS A 95 4.81 -5.37 6.78
C HIS A 95 5.10 -4.44 7.96
N ALA A 96 4.07 -3.85 8.54
CA ALA A 96 4.18 -3.07 9.77
C ALA A 96 3.19 -3.57 10.83
N SER A 97 3.73 -4.15 11.89
CA SER A 97 3.02 -4.55 13.11
C SER A 97 3.86 -4.19 14.33
N ALA A 98 3.90 -5.07 15.34
CA ALA A 98 4.91 -5.04 16.39
C ALA A 98 6.34 -5.19 15.83
N GLN A 99 6.45 -5.79 14.64
CA GLN A 99 7.70 -5.93 13.91
C GLN A 99 7.56 -5.37 12.50
N LEU A 100 8.65 -4.79 11.99
CA LEU A 100 8.75 -4.43 10.59
C LEU A 100 9.39 -5.59 9.83
N GLY A 101 8.77 -5.96 8.71
CA GLY A 101 9.22 -7.07 7.89
C GLY A 101 9.11 -6.77 6.41
N GLU A 102 9.97 -7.44 5.65
CA GLU A 102 9.97 -7.33 4.21
C GLU A 102 10.11 -8.69 3.56
N ARG A 103 9.46 -8.88 2.42
CA ARG A 103 9.69 -10.03 1.55
C ARG A 103 9.52 -9.65 0.09
N THR A 104 10.25 -10.34 -0.77
CA THR A 104 10.25 -10.11 -2.21
C THR A 104 9.46 -11.20 -2.93
N PHE A 105 8.74 -10.81 -3.98
CA PHE A 105 8.07 -11.73 -4.87
C PHE A 105 9.06 -12.22 -5.94
N THR A 106 9.33 -13.52 -5.93
CA THR A 106 10.22 -14.20 -6.88
C THR A 106 9.65 -15.57 -7.23
N ASN A 107 9.83 -16.05 -8.46
CA ASN A 107 9.36 -17.37 -8.86
C ASN A 107 7.88 -17.63 -8.52
N MET A 108 7.02 -16.64 -8.82
CA MET A 108 5.56 -16.69 -8.62
C MET A 108 5.08 -16.79 -7.15
N SER A 109 5.96 -16.53 -6.18
CA SER A 109 5.60 -16.54 -4.75
C SER A 109 6.40 -15.52 -3.95
N TYR A 110 5.91 -15.19 -2.76
CA TYR A 110 6.70 -14.40 -1.82
C TYR A 110 7.69 -15.29 -1.08
N GLY A 111 8.94 -14.85 -1.00
CA GLY A 111 9.96 -15.48 -0.17
C GLY A 111 9.68 -15.36 1.33
N GLY A 112 10.63 -15.84 2.13
CA GLY A 112 10.61 -15.67 3.58
C GLY A 112 10.70 -14.21 4.00
N TRP A 113 10.16 -13.91 5.19
CA TRP A 113 10.28 -12.59 5.79
C TRP A 113 11.71 -12.31 6.25
N ILE A 114 12.17 -11.11 5.94
CA ILE A 114 13.36 -10.50 6.52
C ILE A 114 12.87 -9.47 7.54
N TRP A 115 13.00 -9.79 8.83
CA TRP A 115 12.53 -8.96 9.93
C TRP A 115 13.61 -7.97 10.37
N TRP A 116 13.20 -6.73 10.69
CA TRP A 116 14.04 -5.66 11.24
C TRP A 116 15.25 -5.22 10.40
N ASN A 117 15.33 -5.68 9.15
CA ASN A 117 16.35 -5.24 8.19
C ASN A 117 15.72 -4.32 7.14
N ASN A 118 15.04 -3.27 7.61
CA ASN A 118 14.31 -2.34 6.74
C ASN A 118 15.31 -1.48 5.98
N ASP A 119 15.58 -1.82 4.73
CA ASP A 119 16.46 -1.03 3.87
C ASP A 119 15.69 0.08 3.18
N SER A 120 16.05 1.33 3.48
CA SER A 120 15.51 2.51 2.79
C SER A 120 14.01 2.71 2.99
N TRP A 121 13.45 2.21 4.10
CA TRP A 121 12.08 2.49 4.55
C TRP A 121 11.94 2.36 6.06
N VAL A 122 10.90 2.99 6.61
CA VAL A 122 10.50 2.87 8.01
C VAL A 122 8.98 3.01 8.13
N ALA A 123 8.41 2.48 9.19
CA ALA A 123 7.00 2.64 9.51
C ALA A 123 6.77 2.67 11.03
N THR A 124 5.62 3.16 11.45
CA THR A 124 5.19 3.10 12.85
C THR A 124 5.02 1.65 13.31
N VAL A 125 5.76 1.25 14.34
CA VAL A 125 5.60 -0.06 14.99
C VAL A 125 4.51 -0.04 16.05
N SER A 126 3.70 -1.09 16.10
CA SER A 126 2.68 -1.25 17.13
C SER A 126 3.35 -1.46 18.49
N ARG A 127 2.92 -0.75 19.52
CA ARG A 127 3.54 -0.82 20.86
C ARG A 127 2.81 -1.85 21.72
N PRO A 128 3.41 -3.03 22.01
CA PRO A 128 2.75 -4.05 22.80
C PRO A 128 2.56 -3.60 24.25
N VAL A 129 1.36 -3.79 24.78
CA VAL A 129 1.08 -3.73 26.23
C VAL A 129 1.19 -5.14 26.82
N THR A 130 0.73 -6.14 26.08
CA THR A 130 0.92 -7.58 26.38
C THR A 130 1.28 -8.31 25.08
N ALA A 131 1.50 -9.63 25.15
CA ALA A 131 1.72 -10.45 23.96
C ALA A 131 0.56 -10.41 22.95
N SER A 132 -0.66 -10.05 23.40
CA SER A 132 -1.87 -10.06 22.58
C SER A 132 -2.57 -8.71 22.48
N SER A 133 -2.03 -7.67 23.10
CA SER A 133 -2.63 -6.33 23.11
C SER A 133 -1.60 -5.24 22.84
N PHE A 134 -2.04 -4.18 22.17
CA PHE A 134 -1.22 -3.07 21.74
C PHE A 134 -1.83 -1.75 22.23
N LEU A 135 -0.99 -0.74 22.43
CA LEU A 135 -1.45 0.64 22.56
C LEU A 135 -2.18 1.03 21.28
N ALA A 136 -3.18 1.89 21.42
CA ALA A 136 -3.85 2.47 20.27
C ALA A 136 -2.84 3.37 19.53
N ASP A 137 -2.70 3.12 18.23
CA ASP A 137 -2.02 4.03 17.33
C ASP A 137 -3.09 4.84 16.61
N GLU A 138 -2.88 6.15 16.49
CA GLU A 138 -3.81 7.05 15.81
C GLU A 138 -3.72 6.87 14.28
N ALA A 139 -2.52 6.54 13.83
CA ALA A 139 -2.16 6.31 12.43
C ALA A 139 -1.10 5.21 12.29
N LYS A 140 -1.08 4.55 11.13
CA LYS A 140 0.11 3.83 10.64
C LYS A 140 0.77 4.67 9.56
N GLU A 141 1.93 5.21 9.88
CA GLU A 141 2.71 6.06 8.99
C GLU A 141 3.89 5.28 8.42
N PHE A 142 4.23 5.60 7.18
CA PHE A 142 5.31 4.98 6.44
C PHE A 142 6.11 6.05 5.72
N GLN A 143 7.41 5.81 5.62
CA GLN A 143 8.34 6.58 4.83
C GLN A 143 9.17 5.60 4.00
N LEU A 144 9.26 5.87 2.70
CA LEU A 144 10.00 5.05 1.74
C LEU A 144 10.90 5.95 0.92
N HIS A 145 12.20 5.64 0.88
CA HIS A 145 13.14 6.38 0.07
C HIS A 145 12.91 6.06 -1.43
N LYS A 146 12.83 7.11 -2.25
CA LYS A 146 12.54 7.00 -3.69
C LYS A 146 13.62 6.25 -4.46
N SER A 147 14.88 6.30 -4.04
CA SER A 147 15.97 5.57 -4.73
C SER A 147 15.73 4.07 -4.83
N ARG A 148 14.87 3.52 -3.98
CA ARG A 148 14.50 2.11 -4.00
C ARG A 148 13.74 1.71 -5.27
N PHE A 149 13.07 2.67 -5.89
CA PHE A 149 12.41 2.49 -7.17
C PHE A 149 12.93 3.55 -8.14
N SER A 150 13.69 3.13 -9.14
CA SER A 150 14.22 4.02 -10.20
C SER A 150 13.17 4.75 -11.03
N ASN A 151 11.88 4.46 -10.80
CA ASN A 151 10.78 4.89 -11.64
C ASN A 151 10.03 6.04 -10.98
N ARG A 152 9.52 6.96 -11.80
CA ARG A 152 8.63 8.05 -11.36
C ARG A 152 7.21 7.60 -11.04
N SER A 153 6.98 6.29 -10.97
CA SER A 153 5.67 5.75 -10.63
C SER A 153 5.83 4.41 -9.94
N ILE A 154 5.00 4.15 -8.94
CA ILE A 154 4.90 2.85 -8.27
C ILE A 154 3.45 2.40 -8.27
N ARG A 155 3.25 1.09 -8.22
CA ARG A 155 1.95 0.47 -7.96
C ARG A 155 1.88 0.04 -6.52
N LEU A 156 0.74 0.27 -5.87
CA LEU A 156 0.55 0.00 -4.45
C LEU A 156 -0.80 -0.68 -4.17
N MET A 157 -0.77 -1.73 -3.36
CA MET A 157 -1.94 -2.37 -2.76
C MET A 157 -1.76 -2.43 -1.25
N LEU A 158 -2.83 -2.14 -0.52
CA LEU A 158 -2.92 -2.26 0.92
C LEU A 158 -3.62 -3.58 1.28
N SER A 159 -3.17 -4.23 2.34
CA SER A 159 -3.86 -5.31 3.03
C SER A 159 -3.83 -5.05 4.52
N ILE A 160 -4.98 -5.16 5.19
CA ILE A 160 -5.10 -4.91 6.63
C ILE A 160 -5.45 -6.23 7.30
N ALA A 161 -4.64 -6.65 8.28
CA ALA A 161 -4.89 -7.83 9.08
C ALA A 161 -5.94 -7.57 10.17
N ALA A 162 -7.17 -7.23 9.76
CA ALA A 162 -8.31 -7.04 10.63
C ALA A 162 -9.60 -7.55 9.97
N PRO A 163 -10.31 -8.52 10.61
CA PRO A 163 -11.43 -9.23 10.00
C PRO A 163 -12.60 -8.33 9.58
N ASP A 164 -12.76 -7.16 10.21
CA ASP A 164 -13.97 -6.34 10.06
C ASP A 164 -13.74 -5.00 9.32
N ILE A 165 -12.52 -4.68 8.90
CA ILE A 165 -12.15 -3.29 8.59
C ILE A 165 -11.95 -3.02 7.09
N LEU A 166 -11.29 -3.92 6.36
CA LEU A 166 -11.14 -3.98 4.89
C LEU A 166 -9.93 -4.89 4.61
N PRO A 167 -10.09 -6.12 4.10
CA PRO A 167 -8.96 -7.03 3.98
C PRO A 167 -7.93 -6.56 2.94
N ALA A 168 -8.37 -5.84 1.89
CA ALA A 168 -7.49 -5.32 0.84
C ALA A 168 -8.04 -4.06 0.15
N TYR A 169 -7.14 -3.21 -0.35
CA TYR A 169 -7.46 -2.08 -1.22
C TYR A 169 -6.44 -1.93 -2.36
N PRO A 170 -6.89 -1.79 -3.63
CA PRO A 170 -8.27 -1.91 -4.09
C PRO A 170 -8.87 -3.30 -3.82
N SER A 171 -10.20 -3.40 -3.69
CA SER A 171 -10.85 -4.62 -3.20
C SER A 171 -10.76 -5.82 -4.15
N ASP A 172 -10.53 -5.59 -5.44
CA ASP A 172 -10.33 -6.63 -6.47
C ASP A 172 -8.84 -6.90 -6.77
N ALA A 173 -7.92 -6.30 -6.01
CA ALA A 173 -6.50 -6.53 -6.16
C ALA A 173 -6.06 -7.88 -5.57
N THR A 174 -5.06 -8.51 -6.20
CA THR A 174 -4.39 -9.70 -5.67
C THR A 174 -2.95 -9.39 -5.34
N THR A 175 -2.39 -10.10 -4.36
CA THR A 175 -1.01 -9.88 -3.91
C THR A 175 0.03 -10.33 -4.93
N THR A 176 -0.36 -11.05 -5.98
CA THR A 176 0.52 -11.64 -6.99
C THR A 176 0.36 -11.00 -8.38
N SER A 177 -0.57 -10.05 -8.54
CA SER A 177 -0.77 -9.32 -9.79
C SER A 177 -1.05 -7.84 -9.52
N SER A 178 -0.16 -6.98 -10.04
CA SER A 178 -0.22 -5.53 -9.81
C SER A 178 -1.15 -4.76 -10.74
N LEU A 179 -1.83 -5.44 -11.67
CA LEU A 179 -2.67 -4.80 -12.69
C LEU A 179 -3.76 -3.90 -12.08
N LYS A 180 -4.30 -4.32 -10.92
CA LYS A 180 -5.38 -3.63 -10.20
C LYS A 180 -4.90 -2.76 -9.04
N TRP A 181 -3.62 -2.73 -8.76
CA TRP A 181 -3.06 -1.91 -7.68
C TRP A 181 -3.15 -0.43 -8.06
N LEU A 182 -3.21 0.47 -7.08
CA LEU A 182 -3.20 1.92 -7.32
C LEU A 182 -1.91 2.32 -8.03
N LEU A 183 -2.00 3.12 -9.08
CA LEU A 183 -0.83 3.71 -9.73
C LEU A 183 -0.55 5.07 -9.08
N LEU A 184 0.63 5.22 -8.48
CA LEU A 184 1.06 6.46 -7.82
C LEU A 184 2.11 7.13 -8.69
N ASP A 185 1.83 8.34 -9.18
CA ASP A 185 2.74 9.15 -9.99
C ASP A 185 3.53 10.12 -9.07
N LEU A 186 4.86 9.98 -9.07
CA LEU A 186 5.83 10.64 -8.20
C LEU A 186 6.52 11.83 -8.88
#